data_AF-J2P873-F1
#
_entry.id   AF-J2P873-F1
#
_cell.length_a   1.000
_cell.length_b   1.000
_cell.length_c   1.000
_cell.angle_alpha   90.00
_cell.angle_beta   90.00
_cell.angle_gamma   90.00
#
_symmetry.space_group_name_H-M   'P 1'
#
loop_
_entity.id
_entity.type
_entity.pdbx_description
1 polymer ?
#
loop_
_entity_poly.entity_id
_entity_poly.type
_entity_poly.pdbx_seq_one_letter_code
_entity_poly.pdbx_strand_id
1 'polypeptide(L)'
;MLSKLTQPPFRFTQRKGDPYVTRLFEWVEQTFQPGEAYDFAVIGVPLSKSSISFSGAHTHPLQFRQLHSSFTTYNDEDIDLSSTRAVALGDVAMHVTHIACCQKNIESALEEITNAW
;
A
#
# COMPACT_ATOMS: atom_id res chain seq x y z
N MET A 1 -6.21 -12.29 10.61
CA MET A 1 -6.72 -10.93 10.29
C MET A 1 -5.60 -9.96 10.59
N LEU A 2 -5.23 -9.09 9.65
CA LEU A 2 -4.13 -8.12 9.83
C LEU A 2 -4.60 -7.02 10.79
N SER A 3 -4.30 -7.17 12.08
CA SER A 3 -4.92 -6.45 13.20
C SER A 3 -4.44 -5.00 13.32
N LYS A 4 -3.27 -4.71 12.74
CA LYS A 4 -2.62 -3.40 12.78
C LYS A 4 -2.82 -2.57 11.52
N LEU A 5 -3.59 -3.07 10.56
CA LEU A 5 -3.88 -2.36 9.33
C LEU A 5 -5.28 -1.75 9.36
N THR A 6 -5.36 -0.51 8.90
CA THR A 6 -6.59 0.19 8.60
C THR A 6 -6.73 0.33 7.10
N GLN A 7 -7.97 0.22 6.61
CA GLN A 7 -8.26 0.47 5.21
C GLN A 7 -8.05 1.96 4.88
N PRO A 8 -7.47 2.29 3.72
CA PRO A 8 -7.30 3.68 3.31
C PRO A 8 -8.67 4.32 3.06
N PRO A 9 -8.84 5.63 3.31
CA PRO A 9 -10.12 6.33 3.15
C PRO A 9 -10.56 6.45 1.67
N PHE A 10 -9.66 6.16 0.74
CA PHE A 10 -9.87 6.25 -0.70
C PHE A 10 -9.52 4.92 -1.36
N ARG A 11 -10.38 4.49 -2.29
CA ARG A 11 -10.28 3.24 -3.05
C ARG A 11 -10.70 3.49 -4.49
N PHE A 12 -10.02 2.86 -5.44
CA PHE A 12 -10.41 2.92 -6.83
C PHE A 12 -11.44 1.83 -7.10
N THR A 13 -12.40 2.14 -7.95
CA THR A 13 -13.19 1.11 -8.60
C THR A 13 -12.32 0.46 -9.66
N GLN A 14 -12.00 -0.83 -9.49
CA GLN A 14 -11.23 -1.59 -10.46
C GLN A 14 -12.07 -1.85 -11.71
N ARG A 15 -11.92 -0.97 -12.70
CA ARG A 15 -12.53 -1.11 -14.03
C ARG A 15 -11.43 -0.94 -15.06
N LYS A 16 -11.31 -1.91 -15.96
CA LYS A 16 -10.38 -1.83 -17.08
C LYS A 16 -10.83 -0.72 -18.03
N GLY A 17 -9.98 0.27 -18.23
CA GLY A 17 -10.23 1.41 -19.11
C GLY A 17 -9.75 1.14 -20.52
N ASP A 18 -8.44 1.16 -20.71
CA ASP A 18 -7.78 0.95 -22.01
C ASP A 18 -7.37 -0.53 -22.16
N PRO A 19 -7.68 -1.21 -23.27
CA PRO A 19 -7.30 -2.61 -23.46
C PRO A 19 -5.80 -2.84 -23.64
N TYR A 20 -5.02 -1.82 -24.04
CA TYR A 20 -3.59 -1.91 -24.34
C TYR A 20 -2.68 -1.35 -23.24
N VAL A 21 -3.26 -0.71 -22.22
CA VAL A 21 -2.50 -0.08 -21.13
C VAL A 21 -3.03 -0.58 -19.80
N THR A 22 -2.17 -1.23 -19.02
CA THR A 22 -2.48 -1.60 -17.64
C THR A 22 -1.95 -0.52 -16.70
N ARG A 23 -2.85 0.13 -15.97
CA ARG A 23 -2.49 1.15 -14.97
C ARG A 23 -2.40 0.57 -13.58
N LEU A 24 -1.63 1.22 -12.70
CA LEU A 24 -1.41 0.72 -11.34
C LEU A 24 -2.72 0.56 -10.55
N PHE A 25 -3.72 1.43 -10.77
CA PHE A 25 -5.00 1.30 -10.06
C PHE A 25 -5.84 0.10 -10.52
N GLU A 26 -5.60 -0.40 -11.73
CA GLU A 26 -6.23 -1.60 -12.28
C GLU A 26 -5.48 -2.85 -11.82
N TRP A 27 -4.15 -2.76 -11.75
CA TRP A 27 -3.26 -3.87 -11.40
C TRP A 27 -3.20 -4.16 -9.89
N VAL A 28 -3.08 -3.13 -9.05
CA VAL A 28 -2.96 -3.31 -7.60
C VAL A 28 -4.31 -3.66 -7.00
N GLU A 29 -4.47 -4.92 -6.58
CA GLU A 29 -5.64 -5.43 -5.89
C GLU A 29 -5.87 -4.68 -4.58
N GLN A 30 -7.12 -4.31 -4.31
CA GLN A 30 -7.46 -3.53 -3.11
C GLN A 30 -7.96 -4.37 -1.93
N THR A 31 -8.03 -5.68 -2.10
CA THR A 31 -8.52 -6.61 -1.10
C THR A 31 -7.57 -7.80 -1.04
N PHE A 32 -6.97 -8.04 0.12
CA PHE A 32 -6.18 -9.23 0.36
C PHE A 32 -7.06 -10.48 0.44
N GLN A 33 -6.69 -11.51 -0.31
CA GLN A 33 -7.38 -12.80 -0.30
C GLN A 33 -6.47 -13.85 0.37
N PRO A 34 -6.85 -14.39 1.54
CA PRO A 34 -6.07 -15.42 2.21
C PRO A 34 -5.92 -16.67 1.33
N GLY A 35 -4.69 -17.19 1.23
CA GLY A 35 -4.38 -18.39 0.43
C GLY A 35 -4.02 -18.10 -1.02
N GLU A 36 -4.16 -16.86 -1.48
CA GLU A 36 -3.64 -16.40 -2.77
C GLU A 36 -2.18 -15.97 -2.64
N ALA A 37 -1.37 -16.27 -3.66
CA ALA A 37 0.00 -15.79 -3.75
C ALA A 37 0.04 -14.43 -4.45
N TYR A 38 0.84 -13.52 -3.90
CA TYR A 38 1.10 -12.20 -4.43
C TYR A 38 2.62 -12.05 -4.63
N ASP A 39 3.03 -11.36 -5.69
CA ASP A 39 4.44 -11.03 -5.92
C ASP A 39 4.83 -9.74 -5.18
N PHE A 40 3.88 -8.82 -5.02
CA PHE A 40 4.08 -7.53 -4.38
C PHE A 40 2.98 -7.20 -3.37
N ALA A 41 3.38 -6.56 -2.27
CA ALA A 41 2.47 -5.98 -1.30
C ALA A 41 2.82 -4.51 -1.04
N VAL A 42 1.81 -3.64 -1.08
CA VAL A 42 1.94 -2.23 -0.74
C VAL A 42 1.30 -1.98 0.62
N ILE A 43 2.12 -1.49 1.55
CA ILE A 43 1.71 -1.12 2.92
C ILE A 43 2.08 0.34 3.12
N GLY A 44 1.15 1.14 3.64
CA GLY A 44 1.43 2.51 4.02
C GLY A 44 1.81 2.63 5.49
N VAL A 45 2.82 3.43 5.78
CA VAL A 45 3.24 3.76 7.15
C VAL A 45 3.15 5.28 7.34
N PRO A 46 1.99 5.82 7.75
CA PRO A 46 1.76 7.25 7.83
C PRO A 46 2.36 7.87 9.10
N LEU A 47 3.67 7.72 9.30
CA LEU A 47 4.39 8.27 10.45
C LEU A 47 5.30 9.43 10.03
N SER A 48 5.11 10.62 10.62
CA SER A 48 6.04 11.74 10.43
C SER A 48 6.41 12.50 11.70
N LYS A 49 5.76 12.24 12.83
CA LYS A 49 6.08 12.88 14.12
C LYS A 49 7.42 12.45 14.73
N SER A 50 8.03 11.40 14.19
CA SER A 50 9.39 11.00 14.55
C SER A 50 10.48 11.87 13.89
N SER A 51 10.12 12.71 12.91
CA SER A 51 11.08 13.62 12.26
C SER A 51 11.53 14.73 13.21
N ILE A 52 12.83 15.09 13.14
CA ILE A 52 13.40 16.21 13.92
C ILE A 52 12.79 17.55 13.45
N SER A 53 12.64 17.71 12.14
CA SER A 53 11.98 18.86 11.53
C SER A 53 10.49 18.58 11.28
N PHE A 54 9.69 19.63 11.13
CA PHE A 54 8.31 19.50 10.68
C PHE A 54 8.25 18.70 9.38
N SER A 55 7.39 17.68 9.35
CA SER A 55 7.26 16.76 8.23
C SER A 55 5.80 16.38 7.99
N GLY A 56 5.35 16.57 6.75
CA GLY A 56 4.07 16.11 6.23
C GLY A 56 4.08 14.65 5.76
N ALA A 57 5.14 13.87 5.98
CA ALA A 57 5.29 12.54 5.38
C ALA A 57 4.15 11.55 5.69
N HIS A 58 3.38 11.76 6.77
CA HIS A 58 2.21 10.96 7.09
C HIS A 58 1.11 11.01 6.01
N THR A 59 1.07 12.06 5.18
CA THR A 59 0.09 12.17 4.08
C THR A 59 0.49 11.35 2.86
N HIS A 60 1.75 10.96 2.75
CA HIS A 60 2.31 10.33 1.56
C HIS A 60 1.58 9.03 1.17
N PRO A 61 1.27 8.08 2.07
CA PRO A 61 0.59 6.84 1.66
C PRO A 61 -0.75 7.07 0.96
N LEU A 62 -1.52 8.08 1.39
CA LEU A 62 -2.79 8.42 0.74
C LEU A 62 -2.55 9.07 -0.63
N GLN A 63 -1.67 10.06 -0.68
CA GLN A 63 -1.36 10.81 -1.92
C GLN A 63 -0.74 9.90 -2.98
N PHE A 64 0.18 9.02 -2.58
CA PHE A 64 0.78 8.03 -3.46
C PHE A 64 -0.28 7.14 -4.09
N ARG A 65 -1.22 6.61 -3.29
CA ARG A 65 -2.33 5.80 -3.82
C ARG A 65 -3.19 6.60 -4.79
N GLN A 66 -3.51 7.86 -4.51
CA GLN A 66 -4.29 8.70 -5.44
C GLN A 66 -3.61 8.88 -6.80
N LEU A 67 -2.27 8.82 -6.86
CA LEU A 67 -1.52 8.94 -8.10
C LEU A 67 -1.46 7.65 -8.92
N HIS A 68 -1.92 6.49 -8.42
CA HIS A 68 -1.89 5.22 -9.17
C HIS A 68 -2.62 5.28 -10.52
N SER A 69 -3.58 6.19 -10.71
CA SER A 69 -4.26 6.39 -12.00
C SER A 69 -3.37 6.98 -13.09
N SER A 70 -2.25 7.59 -12.70
CA SER A 70 -1.33 8.32 -13.59
C SER A 70 -0.16 7.47 -14.05
N PHE A 71 0.00 6.25 -13.54
CA PHE A 71 1.13 5.38 -13.81
C PHE A 71 0.70 4.04 -14.41
N THR A 72 1.57 3.47 -15.24
CA THR A 72 1.42 2.17 -15.90
C THR A 72 2.29 1.12 -15.23
N THR A 73 2.02 -0.16 -15.50
CA THR A 73 2.87 -1.28 -15.06
C THR A 73 4.14 -1.45 -15.89
N TYR A 74 4.17 -0.85 -17.08
CA TYR A 74 5.33 -0.80 -17.97
C TYR A 74 6.27 0.36 -17.62
N ASN A 75 7.58 0.11 -17.61
CA ASN A 75 8.62 1.10 -17.35
C ASN A 75 9.55 1.33 -18.57
N ASP A 76 10.52 2.23 -18.42
CA ASP A 76 11.50 2.62 -19.44
C ASP A 76 12.61 1.58 -19.69
N GLU A 77 12.70 0.54 -18.86
CA GLU A 77 13.62 -0.59 -19.01
C GLU A 77 12.99 -1.76 -19.77
N ASP A 78 11.88 -1.52 -20.48
CA ASP A 78 11.10 -2.53 -21.20
C ASP A 78 10.56 -3.68 -20.33
N ILE A 79 10.31 -3.41 -19.04
CA ILE A 79 9.74 -4.37 -18.09
C ILE A 79 8.26 -4.05 -17.88
N ASP A 80 7.40 -5.06 -18.08
CA ASP A 80 5.98 -4.99 -17.71
C ASP A 80 5.67 -5.87 -16.49
N LEU A 81 5.19 -5.23 -15.43
CA LEU A 81 4.75 -5.91 -14.21
C LEU A 81 3.30 -6.46 -14.31
N SER A 82 2.58 -6.23 -15.41
CA SER A 82 1.16 -6.60 -15.53
C SER A 82 0.85 -8.09 -15.36
N SER A 83 1.84 -8.96 -15.57
CA SER A 83 1.71 -10.42 -15.38
C SER A 83 1.89 -10.88 -13.94
N THR A 84 2.43 -10.02 -13.07
CA THR A 84 2.61 -10.28 -11.63
C THR A 84 1.37 -9.86 -10.85
N ARG A 85 1.25 -10.27 -9.59
CA ARG A 85 0.14 -9.92 -8.70
C ARG A 85 0.59 -8.98 -7.60
N ALA A 86 -0.10 -7.86 -7.46
CA ALA A 86 0.15 -6.88 -6.41
C ALA A 86 -1.11 -6.63 -5.57
N VAL A 87 -0.94 -6.42 -4.27
CA VAL A 87 -2.03 -6.07 -3.36
C VAL A 87 -1.70 -4.87 -2.48
N ALA A 88 -2.67 -3.98 -2.28
CA ALA A 88 -2.61 -2.94 -1.27
C ALA A 88 -3.25 -3.44 0.03
N LEU A 89 -2.45 -3.60 1.09
CA LEU A 89 -2.90 -4.14 2.38
C LEU A 89 -3.53 -3.07 3.29
N GLY A 90 -3.26 -1.80 3.00
CA GLY A 90 -3.75 -0.65 3.74
C GLY A 90 -2.65 0.11 4.48
N ASP A 91 -3.01 0.82 5.53
CA ASP A 91 -2.13 1.67 6.32
C ASP A 91 -1.96 1.11 7.74
N VAL A 92 -0.74 1.13 8.27
CA VAL A 92 -0.50 0.79 9.67
C VAL A 92 -1.16 1.83 10.58
N ALA A 93 -1.90 1.36 11.57
CA ALA A 93 -2.58 2.22 12.54
C ALA A 93 -1.57 3.04 13.37
N MET A 94 -1.66 4.36 13.28
CA MET A 94 -0.79 5.28 14.01
C MET A 94 -1.50 5.87 15.23
N HIS A 95 -0.77 5.99 16.33
CA HIS A 95 -1.18 6.79 17.47
C HIS A 95 -0.76 8.26 17.31
N VAL A 96 -1.61 9.18 17.77
CA VAL A 96 -1.38 10.63 17.56
C VAL A 96 -0.20 11.17 18.38
N THR A 97 0.05 10.63 19.58
CA THR A 97 1.04 11.18 20.53
C THR A 97 2.08 10.17 21.03
N HIS A 98 1.90 8.88 20.76
CA HIS A 98 2.69 7.82 21.39
C HIS A 98 3.50 7.05 20.35
N ILE A 99 4.66 7.61 19.99
CA ILE A 99 5.50 7.13 18.88
C ILE A 99 5.94 5.68 19.09
N ALA A 100 6.25 5.27 20.32
CA ALA A 100 6.61 3.89 20.64
C ALA A 100 5.49 2.89 20.31
N CYS A 101 4.22 3.29 20.44
CA CYS A 101 3.08 2.45 20.02
C CYS A 101 3.02 2.36 18.49
N CYS A 102 3.29 3.45 17.77
CA CYS A 102 3.37 3.43 16.32
C CYS A 102 4.47 2.47 15.83
N GLN A 103 5.67 2.53 16.42
CA GLN A 103 6.78 1.63 16.08
C GLN A 103 6.42 0.17 16.32
N LYS A 104 5.83 -0.14 17.48
CA LYS A 104 5.33 -1.48 17.77
C LYS A 104 4.25 -1.95 16.79
N ASN A 105 3.34 -1.06 16.38
CA ASN A 105 2.32 -1.40 15.39
C ASN A 105 2.93 -1.70 14.02
N ILE A 106 4.01 -1.00 13.62
CA ILE A 106 4.74 -1.28 12.38
C ILE A 106 5.38 -2.66 12.44
N GLU A 107 6.08 -2.97 13.53
CA GLU A 107 6.70 -4.28 13.74
C GLU A 107 5.65 -5.40 13.70
N SER A 108 4.59 -5.29 14.50
CA SER A 108 3.52 -6.29 14.54
C SER A 108 2.79 -6.42 13.20
N ALA A 109 2.59 -5.33 12.45
CA ALA A 109 1.99 -5.40 11.12
C ALA A 109 2.88 -6.21 10.16
N LEU A 110 4.18 -5.96 10.15
CA LEU A 110 5.12 -6.68 9.28
C LEU A 110 5.26 -8.15 9.66
N GLU A 111 5.29 -8.47 10.96
CA GLU A 111 5.27 -9.86 11.45
C GLU A 111 4.01 -10.59 11.01
N GLU A 112 2.82 -9.99 11.18
CA GLU A 112 1.55 -10.57 10.76
C GLU A 112 1.50 -10.83 9.25
N ILE A 113 2.02 -9.89 8.44
CA ILE A 113 2.04 -10.00 6.98
C ILE A 113 3.00 -11.10 6.54
N THR A 114 4.21 -11.13 7.09
CA THR A 114 5.24 -12.12 6.72
C THR A 114 4.79 -13.54 7.10
N ASN A 115 4.04 -13.70 8.19
CA ASN A 115 3.50 -14.99 8.61
C ASN A 115 2.22 -15.41 7.85
N ALA A 116 1.63 -14.51 7.06
CA ALA A 116 0.41 -14.79 6.30
C ALA A 116 0.69 -15.36 4.90
N TRP A 117 1.96 -15.50 4.52
CA TRP A 117 2.46 -15.89 3.20
C TRP A 117 3.25 -17.19 3.30
#